data_AF-A0A402AJG9-F1
#
_entry.id   AF-A0A402AJG9-F1
#
_cell.length_a   1.000
_cell.length_b   1.000
_cell.length_c   1.000
_cell.angle_alpha   90.00
_cell.angle_beta   90.00
_cell.angle_gamma   90.00
#
_symmetry.space_group_name_H-M   'P 1'
#
loop_
_entity.id
_entity.type
_entity.pdbx_description
1 polymer ?
#
loop_
_entity_poly.entity_id
_entity_poly.type
_entity_poly.pdbx_seq_one_letter_code
_entity_poly.pdbx_strand_id
1 'polypeptide(L)'
;MSQQSIKTLKPRMPIAIVRLDNLEDALEISGALLEGGITTLEFTLTNAQANEVITKVRHEFGERLIVGAGTVLDGAMGQASIDAGAQFLVTPILALDVIEKGKEHAIPVVCGSYTPTEIWTAWKAGASLVKVFPASQLGPTYFKDVLAPLPDLKLVPTGGVNLQTCAAFLKAGAYTVAVGSQLVSKEIVNNKDWAGLTTLARQYSEACQ
;
A
#
# COMPACT_ATOMS: atom_id res chain seq x y z
N MET A 1 18.62 8.86 21.21
CA MET A 1 17.94 8.03 20.20
C MET A 1 16.71 8.81 19.76
N SER A 2 16.72 9.39 18.55
CA SER A 2 15.64 10.25 18.06
C SER A 2 14.34 9.45 17.97
N GLN A 3 13.28 9.93 18.62
CA GLN A 3 11.93 9.43 18.39
C GLN A 3 11.62 9.58 16.90
N GLN A 4 11.65 8.48 16.14
CA GLN A 4 11.11 8.47 14.79
C GLN A 4 9.61 8.71 14.94
N SER A 5 9.15 9.87 14.52
CA SER A 5 7.73 10.19 14.41
C SER A 5 7.05 9.06 13.62
N ILE A 6 6.08 8.37 14.22
CA ILE A 6 5.31 7.33 13.53
C ILE A 6 4.60 7.99 12.34
N LYS A 7 5.10 7.77 11.12
CA LYS A 7 4.42 8.27 9.92
C LYS A 7 3.11 7.50 9.78
N THR A 8 2.01 8.23 9.91
CA THR A 8 0.67 7.66 9.81
C THR A 8 0.25 7.60 8.35
N LEU A 9 -0.22 6.43 7.90
CA LEU A 9 -0.90 6.28 6.62
C LEU A 9 -2.18 7.11 6.63
N LYS A 10 -2.23 8.15 5.78
CA LYS A 10 -3.33 9.12 5.77
C LYS A 10 -4.58 8.51 5.13
N PRO A 11 -5.78 8.82 5.65
CA PRO A 11 -7.01 8.46 4.93
C PRO A 11 -7.00 9.13 3.56
N ARG A 12 -7.65 8.50 2.58
CA ARG A 12 -7.82 9.01 1.21
C ARG A 12 -6.53 9.27 0.40
N MET A 13 -5.34 9.03 0.94
CA MET A 13 -4.08 9.05 0.19
C MET A 13 -3.85 7.69 -0.46
N PRO A 14 -3.89 7.56 -1.81
CA PRO A 14 -3.69 6.28 -2.48
C PRO A 14 -2.33 5.66 -2.14
N ILE A 15 -2.31 4.33 -2.01
CA ILE A 15 -1.07 3.56 -1.91
C ILE A 15 -0.74 3.02 -3.31
N ALA A 16 0.37 3.48 -3.91
CA ALA A 16 0.85 2.95 -5.17
C ALA A 16 1.62 1.64 -4.94
N ILE A 17 1.14 0.54 -5.54
CA ILE A 17 1.80 -0.76 -5.46
C ILE A 17 2.69 -0.92 -6.70
N VAL A 18 4.00 -0.89 -6.49
CA VAL A 18 5.01 -1.13 -7.51
C VAL A 18 5.36 -2.62 -7.52
N ARG A 19 4.77 -3.34 -8.48
CA ARG A 19 5.02 -4.77 -8.71
C ARG A 19 5.51 -4.98 -10.13
N LEU A 20 6.83 -5.09 -10.27
CA LEU A 20 7.54 -5.21 -11.54
C LEU A 20 8.61 -6.30 -11.44
N ASP A 21 8.93 -6.92 -12.56
CA ASP A 21 9.95 -7.98 -12.64
C ASP A 21 11.39 -7.38 -12.54
N ASN A 22 11.54 -6.11 -12.94
CA ASN A 22 12.77 -5.32 -12.82
C ASN A 22 12.42 -3.98 -12.16
N LEU A 23 13.28 -3.49 -11.26
CA LEU A 23 13.13 -2.23 -10.53
C LEU A 23 14.25 -1.22 -10.83
N GLU A 24 14.91 -1.32 -11.99
CA GLU A 24 15.92 -0.35 -12.46
C GLU A 24 15.40 1.09 -12.48
N ASP A 25 14.18 1.32 -12.99
CA ASP A 25 13.57 2.66 -13.08
C ASP A 25 12.78 3.05 -11.79
N ALA A 26 13.09 2.45 -10.63
CA ALA A 26 12.31 2.68 -9.41
C ALA A 26 12.36 4.13 -8.89
N LEU A 27 13.46 4.85 -9.13
CA LEU A 27 13.59 6.26 -8.73
C LEU A 27 12.72 7.15 -9.62
N GLU A 28 12.71 6.91 -10.93
CA GLU A 28 11.89 7.60 -11.93
C GLU A 28 10.40 7.36 -11.66
N ILE A 29 10.01 6.11 -11.43
CA ILE A 29 8.64 5.75 -11.03
C ILE A 29 8.25 6.48 -9.74
N SER A 30 9.12 6.49 -8.73
CA SER A 30 8.86 7.15 -7.45
C SER A 30 8.71 8.66 -7.60
N GLY A 31 9.55 9.28 -8.44
CA GLY A 31 9.49 10.70 -8.75
C GLY A 31 8.22 11.10 -9.48
N ALA A 32 7.82 10.33 -10.49
CA ALA A 32 6.58 10.56 -11.24
C ALA A 32 5.32 10.42 -10.36
N LEU A 33 5.28 9.39 -9.50
CA LEU A 33 4.21 9.21 -8.52
C LEU A 33 4.13 10.40 -7.55
N LEU A 34 5.28 10.85 -7.02
CA LEU A 34 5.36 12.01 -6.13
C LEU A 34 4.87 13.30 -6.83
N GLU A 35 5.30 13.55 -8.06
CA GLU A 35 4.88 14.71 -8.87
C GLU A 35 3.38 14.66 -9.19
N GLY A 36 2.82 13.46 -9.34
CA GLY A 36 1.39 13.22 -9.45
C GLY A 36 0.63 13.33 -8.12
N GLY A 37 1.29 13.61 -7.01
CA GLY A 37 0.67 13.81 -5.69
C GLY A 37 0.47 12.52 -4.87
N ILE A 38 0.92 11.36 -5.36
CA ILE A 38 0.91 10.10 -4.60
C ILE A 38 2.19 10.01 -3.77
N THR A 39 2.02 10.04 -2.45
CA THR A 39 3.15 10.12 -1.50
C THR A 39 3.41 8.82 -0.73
N THR A 40 2.61 7.76 -0.98
CA THR A 40 2.74 6.47 -0.30
C THR A 40 2.93 5.35 -1.31
N LEU A 41 4.06 4.65 -1.22
CA LEU A 41 4.50 3.66 -2.18
C LEU A 41 4.82 2.34 -1.47
N GLU A 42 4.41 1.22 -2.07
CA GLU A 42 4.72 -0.14 -1.65
C GLU A 42 5.51 -0.84 -2.76
N PHE A 43 6.73 -1.30 -2.46
CA PHE A 43 7.50 -2.16 -3.36
C PHE A 43 7.29 -3.63 -2.99
N THR A 44 6.81 -4.44 -3.92
CA THR A 44 6.47 -5.83 -3.61
C THR A 44 7.68 -6.77 -3.60
N LEU A 45 7.83 -7.57 -2.56
CA LEU A 45 8.86 -8.60 -2.38
C LEU A 45 8.74 -9.80 -3.34
N THR A 46 7.77 -9.78 -4.26
CA THR A 46 7.84 -10.68 -5.43
C THR A 46 9.05 -10.38 -6.31
N ASN A 47 9.69 -9.22 -6.13
CA ASN A 47 10.97 -8.85 -6.72
C ASN A 47 12.07 -8.89 -5.64
N ALA A 48 13.17 -9.61 -5.92
CA ALA A 48 14.29 -9.76 -4.98
C ALA A 48 15.03 -8.44 -4.68
N GLN A 49 14.96 -7.44 -5.57
CA GLN A 49 15.60 -6.13 -5.40
C GLN A 49 14.77 -5.17 -4.55
N ALA A 50 13.54 -5.52 -4.15
CA ALA A 50 12.61 -4.59 -3.51
C ALA A 50 13.18 -3.94 -2.24
N ASN A 51 13.86 -4.69 -1.36
CA ASN A 51 14.47 -4.12 -0.16
C ASN A 51 15.61 -3.13 -0.49
N GLU A 52 16.46 -3.45 -1.46
CA GLU A 52 17.51 -2.53 -1.93
C GLU A 52 16.90 -1.24 -2.50
N VAL A 53 15.82 -1.37 -3.27
CA VAL A 53 15.07 -0.25 -3.85
C VAL A 53 14.43 0.62 -2.77
N ILE A 54 13.85 0.02 -1.72
CA ILE A 54 13.32 0.77 -0.58
C ILE A 54 14.42 1.65 0.01
N THR A 55 15.62 1.12 0.26
CA THR A 55 16.75 1.90 0.76
C THR A 55 17.11 3.06 -0.17
N LYS A 56 17.20 2.81 -1.48
CA LYS A 56 17.52 3.84 -2.48
C LYS A 56 16.47 4.96 -2.54
N VAL A 57 15.19 4.60 -2.61
CA VAL A 57 14.09 5.56 -2.66
C VAL A 57 14.01 6.36 -1.36
N ARG A 58 14.22 5.73 -0.21
CA ARG A 58 14.30 6.43 1.09
C ARG A 58 15.43 7.45 1.12
N HIS A 59 16.60 7.09 0.58
CA HIS A 59 17.76 7.99 0.50
C HIS A 59 17.48 9.20 -0.41
N GLU A 60 16.91 8.97 -1.60
CA GLU A 60 16.67 10.01 -2.61
C GLU A 60 15.51 10.97 -2.25
N PHE A 61 14.39 10.41 -1.79
CA PHE A 61 13.16 11.18 -1.57
C PHE A 61 12.97 11.62 -0.12
N GLY A 62 13.68 10.99 0.82
CA GLY A 62 13.65 11.34 2.24
C GLY A 62 12.23 11.36 2.79
N GLU A 63 11.82 12.51 3.32
CA GLU A 63 10.53 12.67 3.97
C GLU A 63 9.36 12.93 3.00
N ARG A 64 9.64 13.19 1.73
CA ARG A 64 8.64 13.47 0.69
C ARG A 64 7.79 12.24 0.35
N LEU A 65 8.34 11.05 0.57
CA LEU A 65 7.66 9.78 0.36
C LEU A 65 7.55 8.97 1.65
N ILE A 66 6.50 8.18 1.74
CA ILE A 66 6.33 7.08 2.68
C ILE A 66 6.50 5.80 1.89
N VAL A 67 7.57 5.05 2.17
CA VAL A 67 7.93 3.86 1.40
C VAL A 67 7.76 2.62 2.26
N GLY A 68 7.05 1.61 1.77
CA GLY A 68 6.81 0.36 2.47
C GLY A 68 7.16 -0.87 1.63
N ALA A 69 7.09 -2.02 2.27
CA ALA A 69 7.31 -3.32 1.63
C ALA A 69 5.99 -4.07 1.48
N GLY A 70 5.80 -4.63 0.29
CA GLY A 70 4.63 -5.41 -0.10
C GLY A 70 4.91 -6.88 -0.23
N THR A 71 3.87 -7.71 -0.21
CA THR A 71 4.02 -9.18 -0.29
C THR A 71 4.91 -9.72 0.84
N VAL A 72 4.84 -9.12 2.03
CA VAL A 72 5.50 -9.65 3.23
C VAL A 72 4.71 -10.86 3.70
N LEU A 73 5.35 -12.03 3.79
CA LEU A 73 4.68 -13.30 4.10
C LEU A 73 4.89 -13.78 5.53
N ASP A 74 5.97 -13.35 6.17
CA ASP A 74 6.34 -13.76 7.52
C ASP A 74 7.15 -12.68 8.25
N GLY A 75 7.35 -12.87 9.56
CA GLY A 75 8.09 -11.94 10.40
C GLY A 75 9.56 -11.75 10.00
N ALA A 76 10.20 -12.72 9.33
CA ALA A 76 11.58 -12.60 8.88
C ALA A 76 11.69 -11.67 7.66
N MET A 77 10.76 -11.80 6.71
CA MET A 77 10.60 -10.83 5.62
C MET A 77 10.27 -9.44 6.17
N GLY A 78 9.39 -9.36 7.18
CA GLY A 78 9.04 -8.11 7.85
C GLY A 78 10.27 -7.42 8.45
N GLN A 79 11.10 -8.16 9.20
CA GLN A 79 12.34 -7.65 9.77
C GLN A 79 13.29 -7.13 8.68
N ALA A 80 13.54 -7.93 7.65
CA ALA A 80 14.45 -7.55 6.57
C ALA A 80 13.99 -6.27 5.85
N SER A 81 12.68 -6.09 5.65
CA SER A 81 12.13 -4.86 5.08
C SER A 81 12.23 -3.65 6.01
N ILE A 82 12.03 -3.84 7.32
CA ILE A 82 12.25 -2.78 8.32
C ILE A 82 13.71 -2.33 8.33
N ASP A 83 14.65 -3.28 8.32
CA ASP A 83 16.09 -3.02 8.29
C ASP A 83 16.49 -2.26 7.00
N ALA A 84 15.81 -2.52 5.89
CA ALA A 84 15.98 -1.80 4.63
C ALA A 84 15.35 -0.39 4.62
N GLY A 85 14.65 0.00 5.70
CA GLY A 85 14.06 1.32 5.87
C GLY A 85 12.58 1.43 5.50
N ALA A 86 11.86 0.31 5.36
CA ALA A 86 10.42 0.33 5.15
C ALA A 86 9.70 1.01 6.32
N GLN A 87 8.73 1.86 5.99
CA GLN A 87 7.95 2.67 6.94
C GLN A 87 6.56 2.08 7.21
N PHE A 88 6.17 1.07 6.44
CA PHE A 88 5.00 0.24 6.67
C PHE A 88 5.19 -1.10 5.94
N LEU A 89 4.48 -2.13 6.40
CA LEU A 89 4.48 -3.46 5.80
C LEU A 89 3.10 -3.78 5.25
N VAL A 90 3.04 -4.52 4.14
CA VAL A 90 1.79 -4.98 3.53
C VAL A 90 1.88 -6.46 3.23
N THR A 91 0.86 -7.19 3.67
CA THR A 91 0.75 -8.64 3.45
C THR A 91 -0.38 -8.91 2.43
N PRO A 92 -0.28 -9.97 1.62
CA PRO A 92 -1.36 -10.35 0.72
C PRO A 92 -2.44 -11.19 1.44
N ILE A 93 -2.10 -11.72 2.62
CA ILE A 93 -2.89 -12.66 3.43
C ILE A 93 -2.85 -12.25 4.90
N LEU A 94 -3.65 -12.92 5.74
CA LEU A 94 -3.56 -12.78 7.18
C LEU A 94 -2.22 -13.36 7.67
N ALA A 95 -1.34 -12.51 8.20
CA ALA A 95 -0.04 -12.90 8.75
C ALA A 95 0.17 -12.24 10.11
N LEU A 96 -0.11 -12.99 11.18
CA LEU A 96 -0.11 -12.48 12.56
C LEU A 96 1.29 -12.14 13.07
N ASP A 97 2.28 -12.91 12.65
CA ASP A 97 3.69 -12.71 12.95
C ASP A 97 4.23 -11.42 12.33
N VAL A 98 3.76 -11.04 11.13
CA VAL A 98 4.09 -9.73 10.53
C VAL A 98 3.48 -8.58 11.33
N ILE A 99 2.23 -8.73 11.81
CA ILE A 99 1.58 -7.73 12.68
C ILE A 99 2.36 -7.56 13.98
N GLU A 100 2.76 -8.67 14.61
CA GLU A 100 3.57 -8.67 15.83
C GLU A 100 4.90 -7.95 15.59
N LYS A 101 5.59 -8.28 14.50
CA LYS A 101 6.85 -7.63 14.11
C LYS A 101 6.69 -6.12 13.89
N GLY A 102 5.63 -5.69 13.21
CA GLY A 102 5.33 -4.27 13.02
C GLY A 102 5.13 -3.55 14.36
N LYS A 103 4.44 -4.17 15.32
CA LYS A 103 4.24 -3.60 16.66
C LYS A 103 5.55 -3.44 17.43
N GLU A 104 6.42 -4.44 17.40
CA GLU A 104 7.73 -4.39 18.07
C GLU A 104 8.58 -3.20 17.61
N HIS A 105 8.48 -2.83 16.34
CA HIS A 105 9.25 -1.75 15.72
C HIS A 105 8.47 -0.43 15.56
N ALA A 106 7.23 -0.35 16.05
CA ALA A 106 6.32 0.77 15.81
C ALA A 106 6.12 1.10 14.30
N ILE A 107 6.11 0.06 13.46
CA ILE A 107 5.89 0.13 12.01
C ILE A 107 4.45 -0.30 11.70
N PRO A 108 3.65 0.56 11.04
CA PRO A 108 2.29 0.20 10.61
C PRO A 108 2.24 -1.02 9.71
N VAL A 109 1.22 -1.86 9.91
CA VAL A 109 0.97 -3.04 9.07
C VAL A 109 -0.39 -2.92 8.40
N VAL A 110 -0.41 -3.06 7.07
CA VAL A 110 -1.60 -3.20 6.24
C VAL A 110 -1.81 -4.69 5.95
N CYS A 111 -2.56 -5.37 6.81
CA CYS A 111 -2.67 -6.83 6.75
C CYS A 111 -3.73 -7.27 5.74
N GLY A 112 -3.38 -8.20 4.85
CA GLY A 112 -4.29 -8.82 3.90
C GLY A 112 -5.37 -9.69 4.56
N SER A 113 -6.54 -9.74 3.93
CA SER A 113 -7.72 -10.51 4.35
C SER A 113 -8.72 -10.59 3.19
N TYR A 114 -9.67 -11.52 3.25
CA TYR A 114 -10.74 -11.63 2.25
C TYR A 114 -12.14 -11.75 2.87
N THR A 115 -12.25 -12.34 4.06
CA THR A 115 -13.52 -12.59 4.75
C THR A 115 -13.69 -11.74 6.02
N PRO A 116 -14.92 -11.54 6.54
CA PRO A 116 -15.13 -10.76 7.76
C PRO A 116 -14.37 -11.32 8.97
N THR A 117 -14.21 -12.64 9.06
CA THR A 117 -13.44 -13.29 10.12
C THR A 117 -11.96 -12.96 10.04
N GLU A 118 -11.36 -13.02 8.85
CA GLU A 118 -9.96 -12.63 8.66
C GLU A 118 -9.75 -11.13 8.92
N ILE A 119 -10.66 -10.29 8.43
CA ILE A 119 -10.65 -8.84 8.65
C ILE A 119 -10.64 -8.54 10.15
N TRP A 120 -11.57 -9.14 10.89
CA TRP A 120 -11.68 -8.95 12.33
C TRP A 120 -10.47 -9.50 13.09
N THR A 121 -9.91 -10.62 12.63
CA THR A 121 -8.73 -11.23 13.22
C THR A 121 -7.51 -10.33 13.07
N ALA A 122 -7.26 -9.79 11.87
CA ALA A 122 -6.19 -8.83 11.62
C ALA A 122 -6.34 -7.57 12.48
N TRP A 123 -7.55 -7.02 12.54
CA TRP A 123 -7.85 -5.82 13.33
C TRP A 123 -7.56 -6.02 14.82
N LYS A 124 -8.07 -7.10 15.42
CA LYS A 124 -7.81 -7.42 16.83
C LYS A 124 -6.34 -7.70 17.14
N ALA A 125 -5.59 -8.25 16.19
CA ALA A 125 -4.16 -8.49 16.36
C ALA A 125 -3.35 -7.18 16.39
N GLY A 126 -3.93 -6.07 15.93
CA GLY A 126 -3.31 -4.75 15.93
C GLY A 126 -2.82 -4.28 14.57
N ALA A 127 -3.35 -4.84 13.47
CA ALA A 127 -3.11 -4.28 12.15
C ALA A 127 -3.55 -2.81 12.11
N SER A 128 -2.72 -1.94 11.53
CA SER A 128 -3.02 -0.51 11.45
C SER A 128 -4.11 -0.21 10.43
N LEU A 129 -4.10 -0.96 9.32
CA LEU A 129 -5.11 -1.00 8.28
C LEU A 129 -5.33 -2.47 7.87
N VAL A 130 -6.49 -2.78 7.30
CA VAL A 130 -6.80 -4.11 6.80
C VAL A 130 -7.03 -4.06 5.29
N LYS A 131 -6.13 -4.70 4.54
CA LYS A 131 -6.25 -4.88 3.10
C LYS A 131 -7.29 -5.96 2.81
N VAL A 132 -8.28 -5.62 1.99
CA VAL A 132 -9.24 -6.60 1.45
C VAL A 132 -8.82 -6.90 0.02
N PHE A 133 -8.41 -8.15 -0.22
CA PHE A 133 -7.79 -8.55 -1.49
C PHE A 133 -8.19 -9.98 -1.89
N PRO A 134 -8.61 -10.22 -3.15
CA PRO A 134 -8.83 -9.25 -4.24
C PRO A 134 -10.20 -8.53 -4.13
N ALA A 135 -10.19 -7.20 -4.11
CA ALA A 135 -11.40 -6.38 -3.93
C ALA A 135 -12.34 -6.37 -5.15
N SER A 136 -11.84 -6.63 -6.36
CA SER A 136 -12.63 -6.57 -7.60
C SER A 136 -13.81 -7.54 -7.64
N GLN A 137 -13.72 -8.68 -6.93
CA GLN A 137 -14.80 -9.66 -6.87
C GLN A 137 -15.86 -9.31 -5.82
N LEU A 138 -15.53 -8.45 -4.86
CA LEU A 138 -16.39 -8.09 -3.72
C LEU A 138 -17.11 -6.75 -3.96
N GLY A 139 -16.37 -5.77 -4.51
CA GLY A 139 -16.88 -4.44 -4.81
C GLY A 139 -17.19 -3.58 -3.57
N PRO A 140 -17.64 -2.33 -3.78
CA PRO A 140 -17.90 -1.38 -2.70
C PRO A 140 -19.01 -1.81 -1.73
N THR A 141 -20.04 -2.52 -2.19
CA THR A 141 -21.15 -2.97 -1.33
C THR A 141 -20.65 -3.85 -0.19
N TYR A 142 -19.71 -4.77 -0.47
CA TYR A 142 -19.12 -5.61 0.56
C TYR A 142 -18.45 -4.79 1.68
N PHE A 143 -17.74 -3.71 1.34
CA PHE A 143 -17.12 -2.84 2.33
C PHE A 143 -18.16 -2.18 3.23
N LYS A 144 -19.22 -1.65 2.64
CA LYS A 144 -20.34 -1.06 3.37
C LYS A 144 -20.97 -2.08 4.33
N ASP A 145 -21.17 -3.31 3.86
CA ASP A 145 -21.81 -4.38 4.64
C ASP A 145 -20.94 -4.86 5.80
N VAL A 146 -19.61 -4.96 5.60
CA VAL A 146 -18.66 -5.31 6.68
C VAL A 146 -18.55 -4.17 7.71
N LEU A 147 -18.55 -2.92 7.25
CA LEU A 147 -18.42 -1.75 8.12
C LEU A 147 -19.71 -1.45 8.91
N ALA A 148 -20.88 -1.89 8.44
CA ALA A 148 -22.15 -1.67 9.13
C ALA A 148 -22.15 -2.17 10.59
N PRO A 149 -21.71 -3.42 10.90
CA PRO A 149 -21.54 -3.87 12.28
C PRO A 149 -20.15 -3.56 12.89
N LEU A 150 -19.16 -3.16 12.08
CA LEU A 150 -17.77 -2.95 12.51
C LEU A 150 -17.24 -1.58 12.03
N PRO A 151 -17.82 -0.46 12.51
CA PRO A 151 -17.60 0.87 11.93
C PRO A 151 -16.19 1.44 12.14
N ASP A 152 -15.44 0.92 13.12
CA ASP A 152 -14.09 1.41 13.43
C ASP A 152 -12.99 0.81 12.54
N LEU A 153 -13.31 -0.22 11.74
CA LEU A 153 -12.34 -0.87 10.85
C LEU A 153 -11.83 0.10 9.79
N LYS A 154 -10.52 0.06 9.53
CA LYS A 154 -9.89 0.81 8.45
C LYS A 154 -9.54 -0.10 7.28
N LEU A 155 -10.51 -0.27 6.37
CA LEU A 155 -10.38 -1.17 5.24
C LEU A 155 -9.72 -0.50 4.02
N VAL A 156 -8.92 -1.27 3.28
CA VAL A 156 -8.21 -0.83 2.08
C VAL A 156 -8.47 -1.81 0.92
N PRO A 157 -9.30 -1.47 -0.08
CA PRO A 157 -9.48 -2.31 -1.26
C PRO A 157 -8.18 -2.38 -2.05
N THR A 158 -7.79 -3.60 -2.39
CA THR A 158 -6.64 -3.87 -3.25
C THR A 158 -7.01 -4.94 -4.27
N GLY A 159 -6.52 -4.80 -5.50
CA GLY A 159 -6.80 -5.74 -6.59
C GLY A 159 -8.02 -5.31 -7.41
N GLY A 160 -7.75 -4.81 -8.63
CA GLY A 160 -8.74 -4.33 -9.58
C GLY A 160 -9.40 -2.99 -9.25
N VAL A 161 -8.85 -2.23 -8.29
CA VAL A 161 -9.21 -0.82 -8.09
C VAL A 161 -8.66 0.01 -9.25
N ASN A 162 -9.50 0.90 -9.80
CA ASN A 162 -9.18 1.81 -10.90
C ASN A 162 -9.88 3.17 -10.71
N LEU A 163 -9.67 4.12 -11.63
CA LEU A 163 -10.27 5.45 -11.58
C LEU A 163 -11.81 5.43 -11.52
N GLN A 164 -12.45 4.43 -12.15
CA GLN A 164 -13.90 4.31 -12.16
C GLN A 164 -14.46 3.77 -10.84
N THR A 165 -13.66 3.05 -10.05
CA THR A 165 -14.11 2.35 -8.84
C THR A 165 -13.60 2.97 -7.54
N CYS A 166 -12.48 3.72 -7.56
CA CYS A 166 -11.85 4.27 -6.37
C CYS A 166 -12.81 5.11 -5.50
N ALA A 167 -13.50 6.08 -6.11
CA ALA A 167 -14.47 6.94 -5.43
C ALA A 167 -15.64 6.14 -4.82
N ALA A 168 -16.08 5.06 -5.48
CA ALA A 168 -17.16 4.22 -4.98
C ALA A 168 -16.74 3.45 -3.72
N PHE A 169 -15.51 2.92 -3.66
CA PHE A 169 -14.98 2.28 -2.46
C PHE A 169 -14.84 3.27 -1.29
N LEU A 170 -14.33 4.48 -1.54
CA LEU A 170 -14.19 5.51 -0.51
C LEU A 170 -15.56 5.94 0.02
N LYS A 171 -16.56 6.10 -0.86
CA LYS A 171 -17.95 6.39 -0.46
C LYS A 171 -18.57 5.24 0.35
N ALA A 172 -18.15 4.01 0.12
CA ALA A 172 -18.57 2.85 0.91
C ALA A 172 -17.87 2.72 2.28
N GLY A 173 -16.95 3.65 2.61
CA GLY A 173 -16.29 3.70 3.91
C GLY A 173 -14.84 3.16 3.91
N ALA A 174 -14.27 2.83 2.75
CA ALA A 174 -12.84 2.50 2.68
C ALA A 174 -11.99 3.66 3.21
N TYR A 175 -10.97 3.34 4.00
CA TYR A 175 -10.10 4.33 4.63
C TYR A 175 -9.19 5.02 3.60
N THR A 176 -8.66 4.24 2.67
CA THR A 176 -7.94 4.68 1.47
C THR A 176 -8.04 3.55 0.42
N VAL A 177 -7.38 3.68 -0.73
CA VAL A 177 -7.28 2.63 -1.75
C VAL A 177 -5.83 2.27 -2.03
N ALA A 178 -5.58 1.02 -2.45
CA ALA A 178 -4.26 0.61 -2.95
C ALA A 178 -4.36 0.16 -4.42
N VAL A 179 -3.53 0.76 -5.27
CA VAL A 179 -3.62 0.65 -6.73
C VAL A 179 -2.30 0.11 -7.28
N GLY A 180 -2.35 -1.03 -7.96
CA GLY A 180 -1.19 -1.67 -8.58
C GLY A 180 -1.11 -1.41 -10.09
N SER A 181 -1.28 -2.46 -10.88
CA SER A 181 -1.08 -2.43 -12.34
C SER A 181 -2.01 -1.48 -13.12
N GLN A 182 -3.07 -0.98 -12.49
CA GLN A 182 -3.96 0.06 -13.06
C GLN A 182 -3.37 1.47 -12.93
N LEU A 183 -2.25 1.63 -12.21
CA LEU A 183 -1.50 2.87 -12.05
C LEU A 183 -0.06 2.68 -12.57
N VAL A 184 0.65 1.70 -12.03
CA VAL A 184 2.02 1.36 -12.46
C VAL A 184 1.96 0.13 -13.36
N SER A 185 1.66 0.34 -14.64
CA SER A 185 1.55 -0.73 -15.63
C SER A 185 2.91 -1.07 -16.25
N LYS A 186 3.07 -2.32 -16.72
CA LYS A 186 4.28 -2.72 -17.47
C LYS A 186 4.47 -1.89 -18.73
N GLU A 187 3.39 -1.46 -19.37
CA GLU A 187 3.42 -0.64 -20.58
C GLU A 187 4.02 0.76 -20.32
N ILE A 188 3.55 1.45 -19.28
CA ILE A 188 4.08 2.76 -18.89
C ILE A 188 5.58 2.66 -18.60
N VAL A 189 5.99 1.64 -17.84
CA VAL A 189 7.39 1.44 -17.45
C VAL A 189 8.27 1.08 -18.64
N ASN A 190 7.86 0.13 -19.48
CA ASN A 190 8.63 -0.29 -20.66
C ASN A 190 8.82 0.86 -21.67
N ASN A 191 7.81 1.73 -21.80
CA ASN A 191 7.87 2.89 -22.67
C ASN A 191 8.54 4.12 -22.01
N LYS A 192 8.91 4.02 -20.72
CA LYS A 192 9.43 5.11 -19.90
C LYS A 192 8.53 6.36 -19.94
N ASP A 193 7.21 6.14 -19.96
CA ASP A 193 6.21 7.20 -20.03
C ASP A 193 5.96 7.81 -18.64
N TRP A 194 6.97 8.49 -18.11
CA TRP A 194 6.91 9.12 -16.79
C TRP A 194 5.91 10.26 -16.74
N ALA A 195 5.73 11.00 -17.84
CA ALA A 195 4.73 12.06 -17.94
C ALA A 195 3.31 11.51 -17.90
N GLY A 196 3.05 10.39 -18.58
CA GLY A 196 1.79 9.64 -18.49
C GLY A 196 1.56 9.10 -17.08
N LEU A 197 2.58 8.54 -16.43
CA LEU A 197 2.49 8.10 -15.03
C LEU A 197 2.14 9.25 -14.08
N THR A 198 2.82 10.39 -14.18
CA THR A 198 2.53 11.59 -13.38
C THR A 198 1.09 12.05 -13.58
N THR A 199 0.60 12.07 -14.82
CA THR A 199 -0.77 12.46 -15.14
C THR A 199 -1.79 11.49 -14.55
N LEU A 200 -1.56 10.18 -14.68
CA LEU A 200 -2.43 9.16 -14.13
C LEU A 200 -2.44 9.17 -12.59
N ALA A 201 -1.27 9.32 -11.97
CA ALA A 201 -1.13 9.46 -10.53
C ALA A 201 -1.93 10.66 -9.99
N ARG A 202 -1.91 11.80 -10.71
CA ARG A 202 -2.72 12.97 -10.38
C ARG A 202 -4.21 12.68 -10.41
N GLN A 203 -4.68 11.99 -11.46
CA GLN A 203 -6.08 11.59 -11.55
C GLN A 203 -6.52 10.72 -10.36
N TYR A 204 -5.68 9.77 -9.92
CA TYR A 204 -5.98 8.96 -8.74
C TYR A 204 -5.95 9.77 -7.44
N SER A 205 -4.97 10.66 -7.28
CA SER A 205 -4.89 11.55 -6.12
C SER A 205 -6.14 12.42 -6.00
N GLU A 206 -6.58 13.03 -7.10
CA GLU A 206 -7.79 13.86 -7.15
C GLU A 206 -9.07 13.04 -6.93
N ALA A 207 -9.20 11.87 -7.56
CA ALA A 207 -10.38 11.02 -7.41
C ALA A 207 -10.55 10.43 -6.00
N CYS A 208 -9.48 10.44 -5.19
CA CYS A 208 -9.51 9.93 -3.83
C CYS A 208 -9.72 11.00 -2.76
N GLN A 209 -9.60 12.29 -3.08
CA GLN A 209 -9.83 13.40 -2.15
C GLN A 209 -11.33 13.63 -1.90
#